data_AF-A0A482ZXT9-F1
#
_entry.id   AF-A0A482ZXT9-F1
#
_cell.length_a   1.000
_cell.length_b   1.000
_cell.length_c   1.000
_cell.angle_alpha   90.00
_cell.angle_beta   90.00
_cell.angle_gamma   90.00
#
_symmetry.space_group_name_H-M   'P 1'
#
loop_
_entity.id
_entity.type
_entity.pdbx_description
1 polymer ?
#
loop_
_entity_poly.entity_id
_entity_poly.type
_entity_poly.pdbx_seq_one_letter_code
_entity_poly.pdbx_strand_id
1 'polypeptide(L)' 'MKINLDTKRLLCPMPVIRLGEAIEKIEAGDTIQATATNPSVLHDIPA' A
#
# COMPACT_ATOMS: atom_id res chain seq x y z
N MET A 1 -15.53 2.19 0.23
CA MET A 1 -14.93 3.09 1.25
C MET A 1 -13.48 3.39 0.88
N LYS A 2 -12.92 4.54 1.28
CA LYS A 2 -11.52 4.89 0.96
C LYS A 2 -10.65 4.81 2.21
N ILE A 3 -9.60 4.00 2.16
CA ILE A 3 -8.67 3.74 3.27
C ILE A 3 -7.31 4.31 2.90
N ASN A 4 -6.71 5.11 3.80
CA ASN A 4 -5.39 5.68 3.58
C ASN A 4 -4.34 4.83 4.30
N LEU A 5 -3.27 4.48 3.60
CA LEU A 5 -2.16 3.71 4.13
C LEU A 5 -0.86 4.52 4.00
N ASP A 6 -0.27 4.93 5.12
CA ASP A 6 1.02 5.63 5.13
C ASP A 6 2.16 4.60 5.21
N THR A 7 2.95 4.52 4.14
CA THR A 7 4.14 3.67 4.04
C THR A 7 5.41 4.51 3.80
N LYS A 8 5.38 5.80 4.15
CA LYS A 8 6.54 6.68 4.04
C LYS A 8 7.68 6.19 4.94
N ARG A 9 8.92 6.36 4.46
CA ARG A 9 10.17 5.97 5.16
C ARG A 9 10.29 4.48 5.48
N LEU A 10 9.37 3.64 5.01
CA LEU A 10 9.51 2.20 5.10
C LEU A 10 10.52 1.72 4.05
N LEU A 11 11.43 0.86 4.49
CA LEU A 11 12.40 0.20 3.61
C LEU A 11 11.73 -0.94 2.86
N CYS A 12 12.21 -1.25 1.65
CA CYS A 12 11.77 -2.45 0.95
C CYS A 12 12.09 -3.70 1.80
N PRO A 13 11.14 -4.66 1.97
CA PRO A 13 9.85 -4.82 1.29
C PRO A 13 8.61 -4.31 2.05
N MET A 14 8.79 -3.55 3.13
CA MET A 14 7.71 -3.21 4.07
C MET A 14 6.48 -2.52 3.45
N PRO A 15 6.59 -1.59 2.47
CA PRO A 15 5.41 -1.03 1.81
C PRO A 15 4.50 -2.07 1.16
N VAL A 16 5.09 -3.11 0.55
CA VAL A 16 4.37 -4.20 -0.13
C VAL A 16 3.64 -5.06 0.90
N ILE A 17 4.34 -5.43 1.96
CA ILE A 17 3.77 -6.24 3.05
C ILE A 17 2.59 -5.52 3.70
N ARG A 18 2.74 -4.23 4.03
CA ARG A 18 1.68 -3.43 4.64
C ARG A 18 0.45 -3.29 3.74
N LEU A 19 0.66 -3.13 2.43
CA LEU A 19 -0.45 -3.08 1.49
C LEU A 19 -1.17 -4.43 1.42
N GLY A 20 -0.45 -5.55 1.39
CA GLY A 20 -1.03 -6.89 1.42
C GLY A 20 -1.88 -7.12 2.67
N GLU A 21 -1.34 -6.81 3.86
CA GLU A 21 -2.09 -6.87 5.13
C GLU A 21 -3.34 -6.00 5.15
N ALA A 22 -3.34 -4.88 4.40
CA ALA A 22 -4.49 -4.00 4.29
C ALA A 22 -5.54 -4.57 3.33
N ILE A 23 -5.12 -5.17 2.21
CA ILE A 23 -6.02 -5.79 1.22
C ILE A 23 -6.83 -6.94 1.85
N GLU A 24 -6.22 -7.73 2.74
CA GLU A 24 -6.93 -8.81 3.44
C GLU A 24 -8.08 -8.33 4.35
N LYS A 25 -8.14 -7.02 4.65
CA LYS A 25 -9.09 -6.44 5.61
C LYS A 25 -10.19 -5.60 4.96
N ILE A 26 -10.19 -5.44 3.64
CA ILE A 26 -11.17 -4.62 2.93
C ILE A 26 -12.21 -5.47 2.20
N GLU A 27 -13.35 -4.86 1.88
CA GLU A 27 -14.39 -5.50 1.09
C GLU A 27 -14.29 -5.13 -0.40
N ALA A 28 -14.92 -5.94 -1.25
CA ALA A 28 -14.99 -5.63 -2.67
C ALA A 28 -15.72 -4.29 -2.90
N GLY A 29 -15.08 -3.37 -3.62
CA GLY A 29 -15.57 -2.01 -3.83
C GLY A 29 -14.92 -0.96 -2.91
N ASP A 30 -14.07 -1.38 -1.98
CA ASP A 30 -13.18 -0.47 -1.25
C ASP A 30 -11.95 -0.08 -2.07
N THR A 31 -11.33 1.04 -1.68
CA THR A 31 -10.13 1.55 -2.34
C THR A 31 -9.10 1.90 -1.28
N ILE A 32 -7.87 1.41 -1.46
CA ILE A 32 -6.72 1.79 -0.63
C ILE A 32 -5.89 2.84 -1.37
N GLN A 33 -5.60 3.95 -0.71
CA GLN A 33 -4.62 4.93 -1.15
C GLN A 33 -3.37 4.81 -0.30
N ALA A 34 -2.31 4.22 -0.87
CA ALA A 34 -1.00 4.12 -0.22
C ALA A 34 -0.12 5.34 -0.55
N THR A 35 0.58 5.88 0.44
CA THR A 35 1.59 6.94 0.23
C THR A 35 2.96 6.44 0.63
N ALA A 36 3.86 6.30 -0.34
CA ALA A 36 5.24 5.87 -0.13
C ALA A 36 6.23 6.97 -0.52
N THR A 37 7.43 6.96 0.07
CA THR A 37 8.54 7.85 -0.31
C THR A 37 9.57 7.19 -1.22
N ASN A 38 9.61 5.86 -1.27
CA ASN A 38 10.55 5.13 -2.10
C ASN A 38 9.96 4.96 -3.52
N PRO A 39 10.63 5.44 -4.59
CA PRO A 39 10.12 5.30 -5.96
C PRO A 39 10.00 3.85 -6.43
N SER A 40 10.82 2.93 -5.90
CA SER A 40 10.77 1.50 -6.26
C SER A 40 9.38 0.88 -6.05
N VAL A 41 8.59 1.43 -5.12
CA VAL A 41 7.24 0.97 -4.82
C VAL A 41 6.31 1.01 -6.05
N LEU A 42 6.53 1.93 -7.00
CA LEU A 42 5.73 1.97 -8.24
C LEU A 42 5.95 0.74 -9.13
N HIS A 43 7.12 0.11 -9.04
CA HIS A 43 7.41 -1.13 -9.77
C HIS A 43 6.94 -2.36 -8.99
N ASP A 44 7.03 -2.32 -7.66
CA ASP A 44 6.64 -3.43 -6.79
C ASP A 44 5.11 -3.53 -6.61
N ILE A 45 4.41 -2.40 -6.69
CA ILE A 45 2.95 -2.26 -6.48
C ILE A 45 2.37 -1.52 -7.70
N PRO A 46 1.96 -2.25 -8.75
CA PRO A 46 1.29 -1.64 -9.89
C PRO A 46 -0.12 -1.15 -9.51
N ALA A 47 -0.53 -0.03 -10.11
CA ALA A 47 -1.88 0.53 -9.97
C ALA A 47 -2.89 -0.15 -10.89
#